data_AF-A0A2V2PRS4-F1
#
_entry.id   AF-A0A2V2PRS4-F1
#
_cell.length_a   1.000
_cell.length_b   1.000
_cell.length_c   1.000
_cell.angle_alpha   90.00
_cell.angle_beta   90.00
_cell.angle_gamma   90.00
#
_symmetry.space_group_name_H-M   'P 1'
#
loop_
_entity.id
_entity.type
_entity.pdbx_description
1 polymer ?
#
loop_
_entity_poly.entity_id
_entity_poly.type
_entity_poly.pdbx_seq_one_letter_code
_entity_poly.pdbx_strand_id
1 'polypeptide(L)'
;MGPVTGAATAVIPVETLHLNLLGPVEAQRGDAPVKLGGPKPRTVLAALILARGRVISDTRLTALLWGDHPPATCPAQLHTYASRVRHLLGPGVAVERRRPGYLIRLPEQGVRVDLLEFQERAARGAQALAAGDPATAAGEL
;
A
#
# COMPACT_ATOMS: atom_id res chain seq x y z
N MET A 1 -50.27 14.32 -7.23
CA MET A 1 -49.59 13.20 -6.55
C MET A 1 -48.55 12.66 -7.50
N GLY A 2 -47.31 13.16 -7.42
CA GLY A 2 -46.21 12.72 -8.29
C GLY A 2 -45.47 11.54 -7.64
N PRO A 3 -44.90 10.62 -8.42
CA PRO A 3 -43.97 9.64 -7.89
C PRO A 3 -42.66 10.36 -7.52
N VAL A 4 -42.23 10.20 -6.28
CA VAL A 4 -40.88 10.58 -5.84
C VAL A 4 -39.91 9.54 -6.41
N THR A 5 -39.13 9.95 -7.40
CA THR A 5 -37.98 9.20 -7.89
C THR A 5 -37.02 8.97 -6.72
N GLY A 6 -36.86 7.71 -6.33
CA GLY A 6 -35.79 7.30 -5.43
C GLY A 6 -34.46 7.72 -6.02
N ALA A 7 -33.80 8.68 -5.39
CA ALA A 7 -32.43 9.03 -5.72
C ALA A 7 -31.58 7.78 -5.49
N ALA A 8 -31.17 7.13 -6.57
CA ALA A 8 -30.05 6.21 -6.54
C ALA A 8 -28.88 7.01 -5.96
N THR A 9 -28.45 6.65 -4.76
CA THR A 9 -27.18 7.10 -4.21
C THR A 9 -26.13 6.70 -5.23
N ALA A 10 -25.73 7.65 -6.07
CA ALA A 10 -24.52 7.52 -6.85
C ALA A 10 -23.40 7.39 -5.82
N VAL A 11 -22.95 6.16 -5.60
CA VAL A 11 -21.65 5.90 -5.02
C VAL A 11 -20.70 6.58 -5.98
N ILE A 12 -20.27 7.80 -5.65
CA ILE A 12 -19.20 8.44 -6.39
C ILE A 12 -18.05 7.44 -6.32
N PRO A 13 -17.56 6.88 -7.43
CA PRO A 13 -16.45 5.96 -7.38
C PRO A 13 -15.28 6.75 -6.81
N VAL A 14 -14.94 6.48 -5.55
CA VAL A 14 -13.67 6.93 -5.01
C VAL A 14 -12.64 6.27 -5.90
N GLU A 15 -11.91 7.05 -6.68
CA GLU A 15 -10.91 6.49 -7.59
C GLU A 15 -9.95 5.64 -6.75
N THR A 16 -10.02 4.32 -6.95
CA THR A 16 -9.34 3.37 -6.08
C THR A 16 -7.85 3.46 -6.37
N LEU A 17 -7.05 3.61 -5.32
CA LEU A 17 -5.59 3.59 -5.40
C LEU A 17 -5.11 2.14 -5.39
N HIS A 18 -4.51 1.70 -6.48
CA HIS A 18 -3.88 0.39 -6.61
C HIS A 18 -2.38 0.52 -6.37
N LEU A 19 -1.83 -0.35 -5.52
CA LEU A 19 -0.41 -0.42 -5.20
C LEU A 19 0.11 -1.79 -5.62
N ASN A 20 1.05 -1.79 -6.56
CA ASN A 20 1.64 -3.01 -7.11
C ASN A 20 3.04 -3.21 -6.53
N LEU A 21 3.27 -4.34 -5.88
CA LEU A 21 4.52 -4.74 -5.23
C LEU A 21 5.02 -6.10 -5.73
N LEU A 22 4.18 -6.92 -6.38
CA LEU A 22 4.55 -8.20 -6.98
C LEU A 22 5.20 -8.00 -8.36
N GLY A 23 6.26 -7.18 -8.38
CA GLY A 23 6.91 -6.71 -9.59
C GLY A 23 7.55 -5.34 -9.36
N PRO A 24 7.65 -4.49 -10.39
CA PRO A 24 8.01 -3.10 -10.21
C PRO A 24 7.07 -2.40 -9.21
N VAL A 25 7.64 -1.63 -8.28
CA VAL A 25 6.83 -0.89 -7.30
C VAL A 25 6.13 0.28 -8.01
N GLU A 26 4.82 0.15 -8.14
CA GLU A 26 3.97 1.08 -8.89
C GLU A 26 2.73 1.48 -8.08
N ALA A 27 2.16 2.62 -8.45
CA ALA A 27 0.90 3.09 -7.92
C ALA A 27 0.03 3.62 -9.07
N GLN A 28 -1.27 3.32 -9.03
CA GLN A 28 -2.25 3.75 -10.02
C GLN A 28 -3.49 4.25 -9.28
N ARG A 29 -4.14 5.30 -9.78
CA ARG A 29 -5.41 5.79 -9.25
C ARG A 29 -6.44 5.68 -10.36
N GLY A 30 -7.40 4.77 -10.20
CA GLY A 30 -8.19 4.28 -11.33
C GLY A 30 -7.24 3.78 -12.43
N ASP A 31 -7.39 4.31 -13.65
CA ASP A 31 -6.55 3.96 -14.79
C ASP A 31 -5.29 4.86 -14.94
N ALA A 32 -5.10 5.84 -14.05
CA ALA A 32 -4.02 6.82 -14.17
C ALA A 32 -2.79 6.43 -13.32
N PRO A 33 -1.58 6.34 -13.91
CA PRO A 33 -0.37 6.03 -13.16
C PRO A 33 0.04 7.19 -12.24
N VAL A 34 0.36 6.87 -10.98
CA VAL A 34 0.90 7.81 -9.99
C VAL A 34 2.43 7.75 -10.02
N LYS A 35 3.06 8.90 -10.32
CA LYS A 35 4.53 8.99 -10.41
C LYS A 35 5.18 8.93 -9.02
N LEU A 36 5.51 7.72 -8.57
CA LEU A 36 6.23 7.48 -7.30
C LEU A 36 7.63 8.12 -7.22
N GLY A 37 8.19 8.51 -8.37
CA GLY A 37 9.54 9.06 -8.47
C GLY A 37 10.60 7.96 -8.58
N GLY A 38 11.81 8.26 -8.10
CA GLY A 38 12.98 7.37 -8.22
C GLY A 38 12.91 6.13 -7.31
N PRO A 39 13.98 5.32 -7.30
CA PRO A 39 14.03 4.06 -6.54
C PRO A 39 13.86 4.27 -5.03
N LYS A 40 14.42 5.35 -4.45
CA LYS A 40 14.39 5.57 -3.00
C LYS A 40 12.97 5.78 -2.44
N PRO A 41 12.12 6.69 -2.97
CA PRO A 41 10.72 6.77 -2.54
C PRO A 41 9.93 5.47 -2.74
N ARG A 42 10.17 4.74 -3.84
CA ARG A 42 9.54 3.43 -4.09
C ARG A 42 9.93 2.40 -3.03
N THR A 43 11.21 2.33 -2.66
CA THR A 43 11.70 1.46 -1.58
C THR A 43 11.08 1.83 -0.24
N VAL A 44 10.97 3.13 0.09
CA VAL A 44 10.28 3.57 1.33
C VAL A 44 8.82 3.10 1.33
N LEU A 45 8.09 3.29 0.23
CA LEU A 45 6.71 2.86 0.11
C LEU A 45 6.58 1.34 0.29
N ALA A 46 7.34 0.55 -0.46
CA ALA A 46 7.31 -0.90 -0.37
C ALA A 46 7.64 -1.38 1.06
N ALA A 47 8.68 -0.83 1.68
CA ALA A 47 9.07 -1.19 3.03
C ALA A 47 7.98 -0.91 4.07
N LEU A 48 7.26 0.21 3.93
CA LEU A 48 6.16 0.57 4.83
C LEU A 48 4.94 -0.35 4.63
N ILE A 49 4.58 -0.66 3.38
CA ILE A 49 3.46 -1.57 3.07
C ILE A 49 3.77 -2.97 3.61
N LEU A 50 4.99 -3.47 3.40
CA LEU A 50 5.45 -4.77 3.92
C LEU A 50 5.46 -4.81 5.46
N ALA A 51 5.65 -3.66 6.12
CA ALA A 51 5.54 -3.58 7.56
C ALA A 51 4.09 -3.76 8.07
N ARG A 52 3.07 -3.64 7.20
CA ARG A 52 1.64 -3.85 7.51
C ARG A 52 1.17 -3.04 8.72
N GLY A 53 1.38 -1.73 8.66
CA GLY A 53 0.99 -0.79 9.73
C GLY A 53 1.92 -0.77 10.94
N ARG A 54 2.97 -1.61 10.99
CA ARG A 54 4.00 -1.55 12.04
C ARG A 54 5.03 -0.48 11.74
N VAL A 55 5.65 0.03 12.80
CA VAL A 55 6.76 1.00 12.68
C VAL A 55 7.99 0.30 12.12
N ILE A 56 8.56 0.90 11.07
CA ILE A 56 9.90 0.58 10.57
C ILE A 56 10.85 1.69 11.00
N SER A 57 11.98 1.33 11.61
CA SER A 57 12.89 2.31 12.20
C SER A 57 13.66 3.13 11.16
N ASP A 58 14.15 4.30 11.55
CA ASP A 58 15.03 5.12 10.70
C ASP A 58 16.29 4.36 10.29
N THR A 59 16.87 3.58 11.22
CA THR A 59 18.04 2.74 10.96
C THR A 59 17.72 1.68 9.91
N ARG A 60 16.57 1.02 10.01
CA ARG A 60 16.17 -0.01 9.04
C ARG A 60 15.87 0.58 7.67
N LEU A 61 15.17 1.71 7.62
CA LEU A 61 14.93 2.43 6.36
C LEU A 61 16.25 2.90 5.73
N THR A 62 17.17 3.43 6.54
CA THR A 62 18.49 3.83 6.08
C THR A 62 19.24 2.66 5.45
N ALA A 63 19.28 1.51 6.12
CA ALA A 63 19.92 0.31 5.59
C ALA A 63 19.26 -0.19 4.29
N LEU A 64 17.92 -0.21 4.23
CA LEU A 64 17.20 -0.61 3.01
C LEU A 64 17.47 0.33 1.83
N LEU A 65 17.66 1.62 2.10
CA LEU A 65 17.89 2.60 1.06
C LEU A 65 19.34 2.59 0.61
N TRP A 66 20.29 2.74 1.52
CA TRP A 66 21.70 3.03 1.20
C TRP A 66 22.68 1.90 1.53
N GLY A 67 22.22 0.81 2.13
CA GLY A 67 23.09 -0.27 2.61
C GLY A 67 24.14 0.28 3.57
N ASP A 68 25.40 -0.06 3.30
CA ASP A 68 26.54 0.29 4.14
C ASP A 68 27.09 1.71 3.92
N HIS A 69 26.56 2.44 2.93
CA HIS A 69 27.07 3.77 2.53
C HIS A 69 26.02 4.88 2.69
N PRO A 70 25.49 5.12 3.90
CA PRO A 70 24.52 6.18 4.13
C PRO A 70 25.16 7.57 4.03
N PRO A 71 24.59 8.53 3.28
CA PRO A 71 25.02 9.92 3.34
C PRO A 71 24.74 10.54 4.72
N ALA A 72 25.53 11.55 5.10
CA ALA A 72 25.30 12.31 6.34
C ALA A 72 23.89 12.95 6.42
N THR A 73 23.26 13.19 5.27
CA THR A 73 21.92 13.78 5.15
C THR A 73 20.78 12.76 5.18
N CYS A 74 21.04 11.49 5.53
CA CYS A 74 20.04 10.42 5.61
C CYS A 74 18.74 10.81 6.34
N PRO A 75 18.78 11.40 7.56
CA PRO A 75 17.56 11.77 8.27
C PRO A 75 16.69 12.74 7.47
N ALA A 76 17.31 13.80 6.93
CA ALA A 76 16.61 14.80 6.12
C ALA A 76 15.99 14.17 4.85
N GLN A 77 16.74 13.30 4.16
CA GLN A 77 16.26 12.61 2.97
C GLN A 77 15.10 11.64 3.27
N LEU A 78 15.15 10.92 4.40
CA LEU A 78 14.03 10.08 4.85
C LEU A 78 12.75 10.90 5.07
N HIS A 79 12.85 12.06 5.73
CA HIS A 79 11.73 12.98 5.88
C HIS A 79 11.15 13.42 4.53
N THR A 80 12.01 13.78 3.58
CA THR A 80 11.60 14.17 2.22
C THR A 80 10.88 13.03 1.51
N TYR A 81 11.41 11.81 1.54
CA TYR A 81 10.80 10.66 0.88
C TYR A 81 9.47 10.27 1.52
N ALA A 82 9.40 10.22 2.85
CA ALA A 82 8.15 9.94 3.56
C ALA A 82 7.07 10.99 3.26
N SER A 83 7.44 12.27 3.22
CA SER A 83 6.50 13.35 2.87
C SER A 83 6.05 13.26 1.41
N ARG A 84 6.96 12.92 0.49
CA ARG A 84 6.63 12.72 -0.93
C ARG A 84 5.67 11.54 -1.10
N VAL A 85 5.93 10.39 -0.48
CA VAL A 85 5.04 9.23 -0.52
C VAL A 85 3.66 9.62 0.01
N ARG A 86 3.59 10.26 1.19
CA ARG A 86 2.33 10.76 1.76
C ARG A 86 1.53 11.63 0.79
N HIS A 87 2.20 12.54 0.09
CA HIS A 87 1.52 13.44 -0.84
C HIS A 87 1.02 12.73 -2.10
N LEU A 88 1.81 11.80 -2.64
CA LEU A 88 1.49 11.08 -3.88
C LEU A 88 0.32 10.11 -3.74
N LEU A 89 0.24 9.41 -2.60
CA LEU A 89 -0.84 8.45 -2.37
C LEU A 89 -2.20 9.14 -2.14
N GLY A 90 -2.17 10.41 -1.75
CA GLY A 90 -3.36 11.25 -1.61
C GLY A 90 -4.08 11.08 -0.26
N PRO A 91 -5.25 11.73 -0.13
CA PRO A 91 -6.01 11.72 1.11
C PRO A 91 -6.49 10.29 1.44
N GLY A 92 -6.40 9.90 2.71
CA GLY A 92 -6.79 8.57 3.19
C GLY A 92 -5.60 7.65 3.50
N VAL A 93 -4.46 7.83 2.82
CA VAL A 93 -3.22 7.11 3.17
C VAL A 93 -2.35 7.95 4.08
N ALA A 94 -2.12 7.48 5.30
CA ALA A 94 -1.33 8.20 6.29
C ALA A 94 0.06 7.57 6.43
N VAL A 95 1.09 8.27 5.94
CA VAL A 95 2.48 7.98 6.32
C VAL A 95 2.82 8.84 7.55
N GLU A 96 3.00 8.18 8.69
CA GLU A 96 3.14 8.83 9.98
C GLU A 96 4.56 8.69 10.52
N ARG A 97 5.08 9.77 11.10
CA ARG A 97 6.29 9.72 11.93
C ARG A 97 5.91 9.13 13.30
N ARG A 98 6.49 8.00 13.66
CA ARG A 98 6.36 7.36 14.98
C ARG A 98 7.75 7.00 15.47
N ARG A 99 8.32 7.84 16.35
CA ARG A 99 9.72 7.70 16.76
C ARG A 99 9.97 6.31 17.38
N PRO A 100 11.08 5.63 17.02
CA PRO A 100 12.16 6.07 16.12
C PRO A 100 11.98 5.58 14.65
N GLY A 101 10.89 5.95 13.97
CA GLY A 101 10.61 5.46 12.62
C GLY A 101 9.36 6.02 11.94
N TYR A 102 8.86 5.25 10.98
CA TYR A 102 7.65 5.56 10.21
C TYR A 102 6.73 4.34 10.15
N LEU A 103 5.45 4.60 9.98
CA LEU A 103 4.48 3.58 9.57
C LEU A 103 3.58 4.14 8.47
N ILE A 104 2.90 3.25 7.76
CA ILE A 104 1.83 3.62 6.83
C ILE A 104 0.52 3.03 7.33
N ARG A 105 -0.55 3.82 7.35
CA ARG A 105 -1.92 3.35 7.50
C ARG A 105 -2.61 3.47 6.16
N LEU A 106 -3.13 2.35 5.71
CA LEU A 106 -4.01 2.28 4.54
C LEU A 106 -5.46 2.29 5.06
N PRO A 107 -6.37 3.01 4.40
CA PRO A 107 -7.79 2.93 4.72
C PRO A 107 -8.32 1.52 4.38
N GLU A 108 -9.40 1.11 5.05
CA GLU A 108 -10.04 -0.19 4.81
C GLU A 108 -10.66 -0.29 3.40
N GLN A 109 -11.00 0.86 2.79
CA GLN A 109 -11.62 0.95 1.48
C GLN A 109 -10.88 1.97 0.60
N GLY A 110 -10.97 1.81 -0.71
CA GLY A 110 -10.39 2.73 -1.68
C GLY A 110 -8.89 2.59 -1.90
N VAL A 111 -8.22 1.66 -1.20
CA VAL A 111 -6.83 1.26 -1.47
C VAL A 111 -6.76 -0.25 -1.62
N ARG A 112 -6.13 -0.69 -2.71
CA ARG A 112 -5.88 -2.09 -3.02
C ARG A 112 -4.39 -2.33 -3.13
N VAL A 113 -3.91 -3.44 -2.58
CA VAL A 113 -2.49 -3.81 -2.59
C VAL A 113 -2.38 -5.25 -3.09
N ASP A 114 -1.79 -5.43 -4.26
CA ASP A 114 -1.68 -6.74 -4.93
C ASP A 114 -1.09 -7.84 -4.02
N LEU A 115 -0.07 -7.51 -3.25
CA LEU A 115 0.59 -8.40 -2.32
C LEU A 115 -0.33 -8.83 -1.17
N LEU A 116 -1.13 -7.91 -0.63
CA LEU A 116 -2.04 -8.23 0.47
C LEU A 116 -3.21 -9.07 -0.03
N GLU A 117 -3.72 -8.77 -1.23
CA GLU A 117 -4.77 -9.56 -1.88
C GLU A 117 -4.29 -10.98 -2.21
N PHE A 118 -3.07 -11.10 -2.75
CA PHE A 118 -2.45 -12.39 -3.00
C PHE A 118 -2.29 -13.20 -1.70
N GLN A 119 -1.80 -12.57 -0.63
CA GLN A 119 -1.65 -13.25 0.67
C GLN A 119 -2.99 -13.72 1.24
N GLU A 120 -4.04 -12.92 1.09
CA GLU A 120 -5.38 -13.28 1.55
C GLU A 120 -5.94 -14.47 0.76
N ARG A 121 -5.87 -14.41 -0.57
CA ARG A 121 -6.32 -15.51 -1.44
C ARG A 121 -5.54 -16.79 -1.18
N ALA A 122 -4.21 -16.72 -1.10
CA ALA A 122 -3.37 -17.87 -0.77
C ALA A 122 -3.73 -18.50 0.58
N ALA A 123 -4.05 -17.68 1.60
CA ALA A 123 -4.48 -18.18 2.90
C ALA A 123 -5.85 -18.90 2.81
N ARG A 124 -6.81 -18.35 2.06
CA ARG A 124 -8.12 -18.99 1.82
C ARG A 124 -7.97 -20.32 1.07
N GLY A 125 -7.14 -20.35 0.02
CA GLY A 125 -6.86 -21.57 -0.73
C GLY A 125 -6.23 -22.66 0.14
N ALA A 126 -5.28 -22.30 1.00
CA ALA A 126 -4.68 -23.23 1.96
C ALA A 126 -5.71 -23.78 2.98
N GLN A 127 -6.63 -22.94 3.45
CA GLN A 127 -7.71 -23.36 4.35
C GLN A 127 -8.70 -24.32 3.66
N ALA A 128 -9.10 -24.03 2.42
CA ALA A 128 -9.97 -24.90 1.63
C ALA A 128 -9.32 -26.27 1.38
N LEU A 129 -8.02 -26.29 1.06
CA LEU A 129 -7.27 -27.53 0.90
C LEU A 129 -7.23 -28.34 2.20
N ALA A 130 -6.99 -27.68 3.35
CA ALA A 130 -7.00 -28.32 4.66
C ALA A 130 -8.39 -28.85 5.05
N ALA A 131 -9.46 -28.22 4.56
CA ALA A 131 -10.85 -28.66 4.74
C ALA A 131 -11.27 -29.79 3.77
N GLY A 132 -10.38 -30.25 2.89
CA GLY A 132 -10.68 -31.28 1.90
C GLY A 132 -11.52 -30.80 0.72
N ASP A 133 -11.54 -29.49 0.44
CA ASP A 133 -12.22 -28.88 -0.70
C ASP A 133 -11.21 -28.36 -1.74
N PRO A 134 -10.67 -29.25 -2.59
CA PRO A 134 -9.67 -28.88 -3.59
C PRO A 134 -10.25 -28.00 -4.71
N ALA A 135 -11.57 -28.03 -4.94
CA ALA A 135 -12.22 -27.21 -5.95
C ALA A 135 -12.21 -25.73 -5.56
N THR A 136 -12.57 -25.43 -4.30
CA THR A 136 -12.45 -24.07 -3.76
C THR A 136 -10.98 -23.65 -3.66
N ALA A 137 -10.08 -24.55 -3.28
CA ALA A 137 -8.65 -24.23 -3.20
C ALA A 137 -8.04 -23.79 -4.54
N ALA A 138 -8.41 -24.46 -5.64
CA ALA A 138 -7.93 -24.13 -6.98
C ALA A 138 -8.44 -22.78 -7.51
N GLY A 139 -9.60 -22.32 -7.03
CA GLY A 139 -10.18 -21.02 -7.42
C GLY A 139 -9.56 -19.81 -6.71
N GLU A 140 -8.77 -20.03 -5.67
CA GLU A 140 -8.11 -18.97 -4.87
C GLU A 140 -6.62 -18.76 -5.24
N LEU A 141 -6.10 -19.50 -6.23
CA LEU A 141 -4.73 -19.34 -6.77
C LEU A 141 -4.74 -18.56 -8.08
#